data_AF-A0A969ZA84-F1
#
_entry.id   AF-A0A969ZA84-F1
#
_cell.length_a   1.000
_cell.length_b   1.000
_cell.length_c   1.000
_cell.angle_alpha   90.00
_cell.angle_beta   90.00
_cell.angle_gamma   90.00
#
_symmetry.space_group_name_H-M   'P 1'
#
loop_
_entity.id
_entity.type
_entity.pdbx_description
1 polymer ?
#
loop_
_entity_poly.entity_id
_entity_poly.type
_entity_poly.pdbx_seq_one_letter_code
_entity_poly.pdbx_strand_id
1 'polypeptide(L)'
;MVQKEGLNLNLVVDENYPGLLKKGAEYRLDDDLKSDFNIEIKLDKRLVVWGYIDAKRNIKSNQSLKAEGQIKAGYSIDIADGDIESYETINAGMDIIASGSVKASYCIEASGSIKAGKMIKSGWDLKSGIDIESGLSIESGEGIKAGGSIKATHDIRSDKRIEAGGDIESGWGIRAVLYISCDGTLSAPYGVFAGVCTWKEIPTDDNIVETRDRKVICRKLICGEVLYGILEEKES
;
A
#
# COMPACT_ATOMS: atom_id res chain seq x y z
N MET A 1 39.87 -23.79 11.59
CA MET A 1 40.06 -22.38 11.19
C MET A 1 38.68 -21.77 11.08
N VAL A 2 38.46 -20.68 11.80
CA VAL A 2 37.16 -20.02 12.00
C VAL A 2 36.66 -19.48 10.66
N GLN A 3 35.42 -19.82 10.29
CA GLN A 3 34.70 -19.19 9.19
C GLN A 3 34.63 -17.69 9.50
N LYS A 4 35.23 -16.84 8.66
CA LYS A 4 35.00 -15.39 8.74
C LYS A 4 33.55 -15.15 8.33
N GLU A 5 32.69 -14.91 9.32
CA GLU A 5 31.40 -14.26 9.13
C GLU A 5 31.65 -12.95 8.36
N GLY A 6 31.09 -12.84 7.16
CA GLY A 6 31.13 -11.60 6.39
C GLY A 6 30.41 -10.51 7.19
N LEU A 7 31.09 -9.39 7.42
CA LEU A 7 30.52 -8.25 8.14
C LEU A 7 29.26 -7.76 7.40
N ASN A 8 28.10 -7.93 8.03
CA ASN A 8 26.82 -7.38 7.58
C ASN A 8 26.83 -5.85 7.67
N LEU A 9 27.48 -5.19 6.71
CA LEU A 9 27.60 -3.73 6.66
C LEU A 9 26.41 -3.12 5.91
N ASN A 10 25.89 -2.02 6.44
CA ASN A 10 24.87 -1.21 5.75
C ASN A 10 25.49 -0.61 4.48
N LEU A 11 24.74 -0.63 3.38
CA LEU A 11 25.03 0.18 2.21
C LEU A 11 24.57 1.61 2.51
N VAL A 12 25.49 2.56 2.57
CA VAL A 12 25.17 3.97 2.83
C VAL A 12 25.25 4.74 1.52
N VAL A 13 24.16 5.41 1.15
CA VAL A 13 24.10 6.30 -0.01
C VAL A 13 24.09 7.74 0.50
N ASP A 14 25.24 8.40 0.41
CA ASP A 14 25.41 9.82 0.65
C ASP A 14 25.76 10.55 -0.66
N GLU A 15 26.05 11.84 -0.57
CA GLU A 15 26.38 12.68 -1.74
C GLU A 15 27.66 12.27 -2.49
N ASN A 16 28.52 11.43 -1.88
CA ASN A 16 29.74 10.90 -2.48
C ASN A 16 29.57 9.47 -3.03
N TYR A 17 28.35 8.92 -3.01
CA TYR A 17 28.09 7.58 -3.50
C TYR A 17 28.50 7.43 -4.98
N PRO A 18 29.30 6.41 -5.36
CA PRO A 18 29.77 6.25 -6.74
C PRO A 18 28.61 6.19 -7.75
N GLY A 19 28.75 6.93 -8.86
CA GLY A 19 27.73 6.98 -9.91
C GLY A 19 26.54 7.90 -9.62
N LEU A 20 26.45 8.48 -8.42
CA LEU A 20 25.36 9.39 -8.06
C LEU A 20 25.52 10.75 -8.74
N LEU A 21 24.47 11.22 -9.41
CA LEU A 21 24.43 12.50 -10.10
C LEU A 21 23.45 13.46 -9.43
N LYS A 22 23.94 14.60 -8.95
CA LYS A 22 23.09 15.69 -8.46
C LYS A 22 22.49 16.47 -9.64
N LYS A 23 21.17 16.46 -9.80
CA LYS A 23 20.43 17.13 -10.88
C LYS A 23 19.38 18.06 -10.29
N GLY A 24 19.76 19.31 -10.02
CA GLY A 24 18.85 20.33 -9.49
C GLY A 24 18.27 19.95 -8.13
N ALA A 25 17.00 19.54 -8.12
CA ALA A 25 16.23 19.19 -6.93
C ALA A 25 16.27 17.69 -6.54
N GLU A 26 17.03 16.85 -7.24
CA GLU A 26 17.12 15.42 -6.96
C GLU A 26 18.52 14.85 -7.21
N TYR A 27 18.76 13.66 -6.65
CA TYR A 27 19.88 12.80 -7.01
C TYR A 27 19.40 11.68 -7.93
N ARG A 28 20.25 11.29 -8.88
CA ARG A 28 19.98 10.18 -9.80
C ARG A 28 21.08 9.13 -9.74
N LEU A 29 20.69 7.87 -9.74
CA LEU A 29 21.58 6.73 -9.91
C LEU A 29 21.08 5.92 -11.10
N ASP A 30 21.94 5.76 -12.11
CA ASP A 30 21.66 4.94 -13.30
C ASP A 30 22.26 3.54 -13.14
N ASP A 31 21.81 2.86 -12.09
CA ASP A 31 22.22 1.50 -11.72
C ASP A 31 21.23 0.94 -10.68
N ASP A 32 21.37 -0.34 -10.34
CA ASP A 32 20.67 -0.95 -9.22
C ASP A 32 21.30 -0.56 -7.87
N LEU A 33 20.47 -0.49 -6.83
CA LEU A 33 20.90 -0.32 -5.44
C LEU A 33 20.60 -1.59 -4.64
N LYS A 34 21.61 -2.43 -4.44
CA LYS A 34 21.47 -3.77 -3.84
C LYS A 34 22.32 -3.94 -2.58
N SER A 35 21.75 -4.52 -1.54
CA SER A 35 22.45 -4.80 -0.27
C SER A 35 21.99 -6.12 0.35
N ASP A 36 22.96 -6.94 0.80
CA ASP A 36 22.69 -8.13 1.60
C ASP A 36 22.29 -7.83 3.06
N PHE A 37 22.19 -6.54 3.42
CA PHE A 37 21.76 -6.10 4.74
C PHE A 37 20.80 -4.91 4.64
N ASN A 38 21.15 -3.74 5.19
CA ASN A 38 20.35 -2.52 5.06
C ASN A 38 20.85 -1.63 3.93
N ILE A 39 19.97 -0.77 3.42
CA ILE A 39 20.28 0.41 2.61
C ILE A 39 19.88 1.64 3.43
N GLU A 40 20.81 2.56 3.65
CA GLU A 40 20.60 3.84 4.33
C GLU A 40 20.91 5.00 3.37
N ILE A 41 19.86 5.69 2.92
CA ILE A 41 19.97 6.84 2.00
C ILE A 41 19.95 8.13 2.83
N LYS A 42 21.11 8.78 2.91
CA LYS A 42 21.38 9.97 3.74
C LYS A 42 21.52 11.22 2.86
N LEU A 43 20.56 11.41 1.97
CA LEU A 43 20.53 12.54 1.04
C LEU A 43 19.60 13.64 1.56
N ASP A 44 19.93 14.90 1.22
CA ASP A 44 19.14 16.10 1.53
C ASP A 44 17.97 16.32 0.55
N LYS A 45 17.88 15.47 -0.48
CA LYS A 45 16.87 15.54 -1.55
C LYS A 45 16.42 14.14 -1.95
N ARG A 46 15.34 14.07 -2.73
CA ARG A 46 14.85 12.82 -3.32
C ARG A 46 15.95 12.10 -4.09
N LEU A 47 15.99 10.78 -3.94
CA LEU A 47 16.75 9.86 -4.79
C LEU A 47 15.85 9.24 -5.87
N VAL A 48 16.32 9.23 -7.11
CA VAL A 48 15.71 8.50 -8.23
C VAL A 48 16.71 7.45 -8.72
N VAL A 49 16.35 6.18 -8.61
CA VAL A 49 17.13 5.03 -9.08
C VAL A 49 16.53 4.51 -10.38
N TRP A 50 17.30 4.52 -11.47
CA TRP A 50 16.90 3.99 -12.79
C TRP A 50 17.11 2.47 -12.89
N GLY A 51 16.81 1.78 -11.80
CA GLY A 51 16.98 0.35 -11.64
C GLY A 51 16.17 -0.15 -10.46
N TYR A 52 16.58 -1.29 -9.91
CA TYR A 52 15.97 -1.93 -8.76
C TYR A 52 16.60 -1.45 -7.45
N ILE A 53 15.81 -1.36 -6.39
CA ILE A 53 16.30 -1.19 -5.03
C ILE A 53 15.96 -2.46 -4.24
N ASP A 54 16.96 -3.20 -3.78
CA ASP A 54 16.78 -4.47 -3.05
C ASP A 54 17.68 -4.54 -1.82
N ALA A 55 17.07 -4.58 -0.64
CA ALA A 55 17.75 -4.82 0.63
C ALA A 55 17.23 -6.12 1.28
N LYS A 56 18.12 -6.98 1.76
CA LYS A 56 17.70 -8.17 2.54
C LYS A 56 17.07 -7.81 3.89
N ARG A 57 17.33 -6.62 4.42
CA ARG A 57 16.71 -6.11 5.64
C ARG A 57 15.95 -4.83 5.36
N ASN A 58 16.45 -3.68 5.79
CA ASN A 58 15.70 -2.44 5.75
C ASN A 58 16.17 -1.50 4.65
N ILE A 59 15.25 -0.73 4.11
CA ILE A 59 15.54 0.47 3.32
C ILE A 59 15.11 1.67 4.16
N LYS A 60 16.05 2.57 4.45
CA LYS A 60 15.76 3.83 5.13
C LYS A 60 16.19 5.00 4.27
N SER A 61 15.37 6.03 4.18
CA SER A 61 15.73 7.27 3.50
C SER A 61 15.27 8.49 4.27
N ASN A 62 16.12 9.51 4.30
CA ASN A 62 15.75 10.80 4.87
C ASN A 62 14.68 11.52 4.04
N GLN A 63 14.74 11.32 2.73
CA GLN A 63 13.94 12.04 1.74
C GLN A 63 13.27 11.05 0.77
N SER A 64 12.40 11.56 -0.10
CA SER A 64 11.63 10.71 -1.01
C SER A 64 12.52 9.74 -1.79
N LEU A 65 11.98 8.56 -2.07
CA LEU A 65 12.68 7.50 -2.78
C LEU A 65 11.86 7.06 -3.97
N LYS A 66 12.47 7.10 -5.15
CA LYS A 66 11.87 6.63 -6.39
C LYS A 66 12.74 5.59 -7.06
N ALA A 67 12.12 4.52 -7.57
CA ALA A 67 12.75 3.55 -8.45
C ALA A 67 11.97 3.40 -9.75
N GLU A 68 12.70 3.30 -10.87
CA GLU A 68 12.14 2.89 -12.17
C GLU A 68 11.89 1.37 -12.23
N GLY A 69 12.55 0.59 -11.38
CA GLY A 69 12.21 -0.80 -11.09
C GLY A 69 11.45 -0.96 -9.77
N GLN A 70 11.50 -2.17 -9.20
CA GLN A 70 10.92 -2.48 -7.90
C GLN A 70 11.69 -1.89 -6.72
N ILE A 71 10.99 -1.70 -5.60
CA ILE A 71 11.60 -1.39 -4.28
C ILE A 71 11.27 -2.53 -3.34
N LYS A 72 12.28 -3.24 -2.85
CA LYS A 72 12.13 -4.44 -2.03
C LYS A 72 12.98 -4.41 -0.78
N ALA A 73 12.37 -4.68 0.36
CA ALA A 73 13.04 -4.84 1.64
C ALA A 73 12.62 -6.17 2.29
N GLY A 74 13.57 -6.98 2.76
CA GLY A 74 13.24 -8.19 3.51
C GLY A 74 12.64 -7.93 4.89
N TYR A 75 12.78 -6.72 5.43
CA TYR A 75 12.14 -6.24 6.66
C TYR A 75 11.27 -5.01 6.33
N SER A 76 11.69 -3.78 6.66
CA SER A 76 10.85 -2.60 6.50
C SER A 76 11.42 -1.59 5.52
N ILE A 77 10.53 -0.80 4.91
CA ILE A 77 10.86 0.42 4.16
C ILE A 77 10.37 1.60 4.99
N ASP A 78 11.26 2.53 5.33
CA ASP A 78 10.97 3.68 6.19
C ASP A 78 11.54 4.96 5.56
N ILE A 79 10.66 5.82 5.06
CA ILE A 79 11.00 7.11 4.47
C ILE A 79 10.52 8.23 5.39
N ALA A 80 11.50 8.92 5.98
CA ALA A 80 11.25 9.94 6.99
C ALA A 80 10.47 11.13 6.41
N ASP A 81 10.91 11.66 5.27
CA ASP A 81 10.28 12.81 4.61
C ASP A 81 9.95 12.54 3.13
N GLY A 82 8.67 12.54 2.81
CA GLY A 82 8.16 12.47 1.45
C GLY A 82 7.75 11.07 0.99
N ASP A 83 7.83 10.84 -0.31
CA ASP A 83 7.10 9.76 -1.00
C ASP A 83 7.98 8.52 -1.27
N ILE A 84 7.36 7.34 -1.35
CA ILE A 84 7.91 6.14 -2.00
C ILE A 84 7.20 5.98 -3.36
N GLU A 85 7.96 5.92 -4.45
CA GLU A 85 7.42 5.70 -5.79
C GLU A 85 8.16 4.58 -6.52
N SER A 86 7.41 3.63 -7.11
CA SER A 86 7.94 2.52 -7.90
C SER A 86 7.16 2.38 -9.19
N TYR A 87 7.85 2.19 -10.31
CA TYR A 87 7.20 1.80 -11.57
C TYR A 87 6.90 0.31 -11.67
N GLU A 88 7.38 -0.49 -10.71
CA GLU A 88 7.00 -1.89 -10.58
C GLU A 88 6.21 -2.11 -9.28
N THR A 89 6.74 -2.93 -8.37
CA THR A 89 6.15 -3.30 -7.08
C THR A 89 6.92 -2.63 -5.94
N ILE A 90 6.24 -2.40 -4.81
CA ILE A 90 6.87 -2.09 -3.52
C ILE A 90 6.57 -3.25 -2.57
N ASN A 91 7.60 -3.90 -2.04
CA ASN A 91 7.45 -5.07 -1.18
C ASN A 91 8.31 -4.96 0.09
N ALA A 92 7.70 -5.21 1.25
CA ALA A 92 8.38 -5.26 2.54
C ALA A 92 8.00 -6.53 3.31
N GLY A 93 8.97 -7.17 3.96
CA GLY A 93 8.70 -8.31 4.84
C GLY A 93 7.94 -7.94 6.12
N MET A 94 8.00 -6.68 6.55
CA MET A 94 7.33 -6.10 7.71
C MET A 94 6.56 -4.85 7.26
N ASP A 95 7.01 -3.64 7.58
CA ASP A 95 6.22 -2.42 7.37
C ASP A 95 6.70 -1.59 6.17
N ILE A 96 5.77 -0.87 5.54
CA ILE A 96 6.05 0.21 4.60
C ILE A 96 5.54 1.50 5.21
N ILE A 97 6.44 2.44 5.50
CA ILE A 97 6.12 3.69 6.18
C ILE A 97 6.68 4.87 5.37
N ALA A 98 5.82 5.84 5.05
CA ALA A 98 6.21 7.09 4.44
C ALA A 98 5.39 8.25 5.02
N SER A 99 6.04 9.39 5.30
CA SER A 99 5.31 10.60 5.70
C SER A 99 4.54 11.24 4.53
N GLY A 100 4.94 10.96 3.30
CA GLY A 100 4.22 11.32 2.09
C GLY A 100 3.30 10.21 1.58
N SER A 101 3.35 9.98 0.28
CA SER A 101 2.58 8.97 -0.44
C SER A 101 3.38 7.70 -0.70
N VAL A 102 2.68 6.57 -0.87
CA VAL A 102 3.25 5.31 -1.36
C VAL A 102 2.55 4.96 -2.66
N LYS A 103 3.31 4.91 -3.77
CA LYS A 103 2.75 4.67 -5.11
C LYS A 103 3.52 3.58 -5.84
N ALA A 104 2.81 2.58 -6.36
CA ALA A 104 3.37 1.56 -7.24
C ALA A 104 2.49 1.37 -8.47
N SER A 105 3.10 1.13 -9.64
CA SER A 105 2.33 0.85 -10.85
C SER A 105 1.76 -0.57 -10.89
N TYR A 106 2.34 -1.49 -10.12
CA TYR A 106 1.80 -2.84 -9.89
C TYR A 106 1.34 -2.95 -8.43
N CYS A 107 1.95 -3.85 -7.65
CA CYS A 107 1.49 -4.16 -6.30
C CYS A 107 2.21 -3.35 -5.23
N ILE A 108 1.55 -3.17 -4.09
CA ILE A 108 2.18 -2.76 -2.83
C ILE A 108 1.86 -3.84 -1.81
N GLU A 109 2.87 -4.49 -1.24
CA GLU A 109 2.69 -5.63 -0.34
C GLU A 109 3.60 -5.54 0.89
N ALA A 110 3.00 -5.72 2.07
CA ALA A 110 3.70 -5.72 3.35
C ALA A 110 3.13 -6.82 4.26
N SER A 111 3.97 -7.62 4.94
CA SER A 111 3.44 -8.58 5.93
C SER A 111 3.06 -7.92 7.26
N GLY A 112 3.60 -6.74 7.54
CA GLY A 112 3.23 -5.86 8.64
C GLY A 112 2.15 -4.88 8.20
N SER A 113 2.34 -3.59 8.48
CA SER A 113 1.43 -2.50 8.12
C SER A 113 1.95 -1.66 6.95
N ILE A 114 1.02 -1.01 6.24
CA ILE A 114 1.33 0.03 5.25
C ILE A 114 0.78 1.35 5.75
N LYS A 115 1.64 2.33 6.00
CA LYS A 115 1.25 3.65 6.53
C LYS A 115 1.79 4.76 5.64
N ALA A 116 0.91 5.65 5.20
CA ALA A 116 1.27 6.83 4.41
C ALA A 116 0.63 8.09 5.02
N GLY A 117 1.40 9.16 5.20
CA GLY A 117 0.84 10.44 5.66
C GLY A 117 -0.04 11.14 4.61
N LYS A 118 0.08 10.75 3.33
CA LYS A 118 -0.80 11.18 2.24
C LYS A 118 -1.51 9.97 1.64
N MET A 119 -1.49 9.80 0.32
CA MET A 119 -2.20 8.74 -0.42
C MET A 119 -1.40 7.44 -0.53
N ILE A 120 -2.09 6.30 -0.52
CA ILE A 120 -1.56 4.99 -0.95
C ILE A 120 -2.22 4.64 -2.30
N LYS A 121 -1.42 4.30 -3.31
CA LYS A 121 -1.93 3.96 -4.64
C LYS A 121 -1.18 2.78 -5.27
N SER A 122 -1.87 1.68 -5.53
CA SER A 122 -1.38 0.56 -6.34
C SER A 122 -2.10 0.51 -7.68
N GLY A 123 -1.40 0.17 -8.76
CA GLY A 123 -2.04 -0.10 -10.05
C GLY A 123 -2.70 -1.49 -10.09
N TRP A 124 -2.19 -2.44 -9.30
CA TRP A 124 -2.75 -3.78 -9.11
C TRP A 124 -3.10 -3.93 -7.63
N ASP A 125 -2.79 -5.05 -6.97
CA ASP A 125 -3.20 -5.30 -5.59
C ASP A 125 -2.46 -4.42 -4.56
N LEU A 126 -3.18 -4.07 -3.50
CA LEU A 126 -2.63 -3.50 -2.26
C LEU A 126 -2.89 -4.49 -1.11
N LYS A 127 -1.84 -5.03 -0.51
CA LYS A 127 -1.95 -6.06 0.54
C LYS A 127 -1.12 -5.73 1.77
N SER A 128 -1.74 -5.86 2.94
CA SER A 128 -1.11 -5.72 4.25
C SER A 128 -1.48 -6.91 5.14
N GLY A 129 -0.54 -7.41 5.92
CA GLY A 129 -0.81 -8.45 6.92
C GLY A 129 -1.49 -7.91 8.17
N ILE A 130 -1.33 -6.62 8.47
CA ILE A 130 -1.95 -5.94 9.61
C ILE A 130 -2.80 -4.78 9.06
N ASP A 131 -2.40 -3.52 9.24
CA ASP A 131 -3.25 -2.38 8.88
C ASP A 131 -2.81 -1.72 7.57
N ILE A 132 -3.75 -1.04 6.92
CA ILE A 132 -3.47 -0.07 5.85
C ILE A 132 -4.02 1.29 6.32
N GLU A 133 -3.14 2.27 6.50
CA GLU A 133 -3.51 3.60 6.98
C GLU A 133 -3.00 4.69 6.03
N SER A 134 -3.90 5.57 5.62
CA SER A 134 -3.59 6.71 4.76
C SER A 134 -4.12 8.00 5.36
N GLY A 135 -3.29 9.04 5.38
CA GLY A 135 -3.69 10.38 5.77
C GLY A 135 -4.58 11.09 4.74
N LEU A 136 -4.79 10.52 3.55
CA LEU A 136 -5.73 10.98 2.53
C LEU A 136 -6.57 9.80 2.01
N SER A 137 -6.29 9.31 0.79
CA SER A 137 -7.06 8.25 0.13
C SER A 137 -6.23 6.98 -0.11
N ILE A 138 -6.92 5.85 -0.20
CA ILE A 138 -6.36 4.56 -0.58
C ILE A 138 -6.99 4.13 -1.91
N GLU A 139 -6.17 3.84 -2.92
CA GLU A 139 -6.62 3.43 -4.24
C GLU A 139 -5.88 2.19 -4.74
N SER A 140 -6.60 1.25 -5.35
CA SER A 140 -6.05 0.05 -5.96
C SER A 140 -6.80 -0.28 -7.26
N GLY A 141 -6.06 -0.57 -8.34
CA GLY A 141 -6.64 -1.02 -9.61
C GLY A 141 -7.13 -2.47 -9.58
N GLU A 142 -6.86 -3.21 -8.50
CA GLU A 142 -7.32 -4.57 -8.29
C GLU A 142 -7.96 -4.67 -6.90
N GLY A 143 -7.48 -5.51 -5.98
CA GLY A 143 -8.00 -5.61 -4.62
C GLY A 143 -7.25 -4.75 -3.61
N ILE A 144 -7.92 -4.40 -2.52
CA ILE A 144 -7.31 -3.93 -1.27
C ILE A 144 -7.57 -5.01 -0.21
N LYS A 145 -6.51 -5.50 0.45
CA LYS A 145 -6.62 -6.50 1.51
C LYS A 145 -5.76 -6.15 2.72
N ALA A 146 -6.36 -6.13 3.90
CA ALA A 146 -5.67 -5.98 5.18
C ALA A 146 -6.06 -7.12 6.12
N GLY A 147 -5.10 -7.68 6.87
CA GLY A 147 -5.41 -8.63 7.95
C GLY A 147 -6.06 -7.95 9.17
N GLY A 148 -5.77 -6.67 9.36
CA GLY A 148 -6.39 -5.76 10.33
C GLY A 148 -7.31 -4.77 9.63
N SER A 149 -7.20 -3.50 9.98
CA SER A 149 -8.08 -2.42 9.54
C SER A 149 -7.58 -1.69 8.29
N ILE A 150 -8.50 -1.06 7.57
CA ILE A 150 -8.20 -0.15 6.46
C ILE A 150 -8.76 1.23 6.81
N LYS A 151 -7.90 2.24 6.94
CA LYS A 151 -8.30 3.59 7.35
C LYS A 151 -7.78 4.66 6.40
N ALA A 152 -8.68 5.54 5.96
CA ALA A 152 -8.38 6.69 5.13
C ALA A 152 -9.17 7.91 5.60
N THR A 153 -8.58 9.10 5.58
CA THR A 153 -9.31 10.33 5.96
C THR A 153 -10.25 10.83 4.86
N HIS A 154 -10.03 10.40 3.62
CA HIS A 154 -10.85 10.69 2.46
C HIS A 154 -11.49 9.39 1.94
N ASP A 155 -11.12 8.93 0.76
CA ASP A 155 -11.76 7.81 0.08
C ASP A 155 -10.97 6.50 0.15
N ILE A 156 -11.67 5.37 0.09
CA ILE A 156 -11.09 4.05 -0.16
C ILE A 156 -11.71 3.50 -1.45
N ARG A 157 -10.90 3.24 -2.48
CA ARG A 157 -11.35 2.79 -3.80
C ARG A 157 -10.60 1.58 -4.31
N SER A 158 -11.34 0.60 -4.81
CA SER A 158 -10.81 -0.59 -5.45
C SER A 158 -11.60 -0.93 -6.70
N ASP A 159 -10.89 -1.28 -7.77
CA ASP A 159 -11.53 -1.75 -9.00
C ASP A 159 -11.86 -3.27 -9.01
N LYS A 160 -11.70 -3.94 -7.86
CA LYS A 160 -12.30 -5.24 -7.57
C LYS A 160 -12.92 -5.29 -6.17
N ARG A 161 -12.14 -5.62 -5.14
CA ARG A 161 -12.64 -5.97 -3.80
C ARG A 161 -11.88 -5.24 -2.70
N ILE A 162 -12.57 -4.95 -1.60
CA ILE A 162 -11.97 -4.40 -0.38
C ILE A 162 -12.23 -5.39 0.76
N GLU A 163 -11.18 -5.89 1.38
CA GLU A 163 -11.24 -6.92 2.42
C GLU A 163 -10.40 -6.54 3.64
N ALA A 164 -11.01 -6.51 4.82
CA ALA A 164 -10.32 -6.22 6.09
C ALA A 164 -10.68 -7.27 7.16
N GLY A 165 -9.70 -7.72 7.96
CA GLY A 165 -10.00 -8.51 9.17
C GLY A 165 -10.42 -7.65 10.37
N GLY A 166 -10.25 -6.34 10.28
CA GLY A 166 -10.67 -5.35 11.28
C GLY A 166 -11.77 -4.43 10.75
N ASP A 167 -11.64 -3.14 11.06
CA ASP A 167 -12.58 -2.09 10.63
C ASP A 167 -12.22 -1.56 9.24
N ILE A 168 -13.19 -1.01 8.52
CA ILE A 168 -12.95 -0.16 7.36
C ILE A 168 -13.53 1.23 7.63
N GLU A 169 -12.66 2.22 7.66
CA GLU A 169 -13.01 3.61 7.97
C GLU A 169 -12.54 4.55 6.87
N SER A 170 -13.49 5.27 6.28
CA SER A 170 -13.21 6.37 5.36
C SER A 170 -13.85 7.65 5.90
N GLY A 171 -13.20 8.79 5.75
CA GLY A 171 -13.83 10.07 6.08
C GLY A 171 -14.86 10.52 5.03
N TRP A 172 -14.72 10.04 3.78
CA TRP A 172 -15.64 10.34 2.69
C TRP A 172 -16.47 9.12 2.30
N GLY A 173 -16.09 8.42 1.22
CA GLY A 173 -16.81 7.26 0.71
C GLY A 173 -15.92 6.04 0.49
N ILE A 174 -16.57 4.88 0.37
CA ILE A 174 -15.91 3.60 0.06
C ILE A 174 -16.51 3.04 -1.23
N ARG A 175 -15.67 2.68 -2.19
CA ARG A 175 -16.10 2.11 -3.47
C ARG A 175 -15.32 0.85 -3.81
N ALA A 176 -16.02 -0.26 -4.03
CA ALA A 176 -15.49 -1.46 -4.65
C ALA A 176 -16.35 -1.87 -5.86
N VAL A 177 -15.70 -2.26 -6.95
CA VAL A 177 -16.40 -2.71 -8.17
C VAL A 177 -17.13 -4.03 -7.99
N LEU A 178 -16.67 -4.91 -7.10
CA LEU A 178 -17.30 -6.19 -6.79
C LEU A 178 -17.91 -6.18 -5.39
N TYR A 179 -17.10 -6.24 -4.34
CA TYR A 179 -17.62 -6.35 -2.97
C TYR A 179 -16.72 -5.71 -1.92
N ILE A 180 -17.32 -5.43 -0.77
CA ILE A 180 -16.64 -4.90 0.42
C ILE A 180 -16.92 -5.89 1.55
N SER A 181 -15.89 -6.29 2.30
CA SER A 181 -16.03 -7.20 3.44
C SER A 181 -15.10 -6.77 4.56
N CYS A 182 -15.64 -6.64 5.77
CA CYS A 182 -14.86 -6.50 6.99
C CYS A 182 -15.43 -7.34 8.14
N ASP A 183 -14.57 -7.81 9.04
CA ASP A 183 -15.03 -8.54 10.24
C ASP A 183 -15.36 -7.60 11.42
N GLY A 184 -14.92 -6.34 11.32
CA GLY A 184 -15.25 -5.24 12.22
C GLY A 184 -16.37 -4.35 11.70
N THR A 185 -16.31 -3.08 12.08
CA THR A 185 -17.26 -2.04 11.72
C THR A 185 -16.91 -1.37 10.39
N LEU A 186 -17.93 -0.80 9.75
CA LEU A 186 -17.81 -0.03 8.52
C LEU A 186 -18.25 1.41 8.78
N SER A 187 -17.47 2.38 8.29
CA SER A 187 -17.74 3.81 8.46
C SER A 187 -17.39 4.59 7.19
N ALA A 188 -18.37 5.26 6.58
CA ALA A 188 -18.19 6.08 5.39
C ALA A 188 -19.31 7.15 5.27
N PRO A 189 -19.12 8.36 5.82
CA PRO A 189 -20.17 9.36 5.94
C PRO A 189 -20.88 9.76 4.65
N TYR A 190 -20.20 9.68 3.50
CA TYR A 190 -20.74 10.07 2.19
C TYR A 190 -21.20 8.88 1.34
N GLY A 191 -21.09 7.67 1.88
CA GLY A 191 -21.72 6.49 1.33
C GLY A 191 -20.77 5.38 0.89
N VAL A 192 -21.35 4.20 0.77
CA VAL A 192 -20.68 2.96 0.38
C VAL A 192 -21.27 2.44 -0.92
N PHE A 193 -20.40 2.04 -1.85
CA PHE A 193 -20.75 1.53 -3.17
C PHE A 193 -20.02 0.20 -3.42
N ALA A 194 -20.78 -0.90 -3.49
CA ALA A 194 -20.26 -2.22 -3.84
C ALA A 194 -20.98 -2.79 -5.07
N GLY A 195 -20.22 -3.33 -6.03
CA GLY A 195 -20.79 -4.00 -7.20
C GLY A 195 -21.05 -3.10 -8.40
N VAL A 196 -20.36 -1.96 -8.49
CA VAL A 196 -20.47 -0.99 -9.60
C VAL A 196 -19.70 -1.47 -10.86
N CYS A 197 -19.94 -2.72 -11.25
CA CYS A 197 -19.24 -3.39 -12.35
C CYS A 197 -19.90 -3.13 -13.71
N THR A 198 -19.07 -2.83 -14.71
CA THR A 198 -19.51 -2.58 -16.09
C THR A 198 -19.03 -3.65 -17.09
N TRP A 199 -18.14 -4.54 -16.67
CA TRP A 199 -17.48 -5.53 -17.53
C TRP A 199 -17.90 -6.97 -17.24
N LYS A 200 -18.61 -7.21 -16.13
CA LYS A 200 -19.18 -8.51 -15.76
C LYS A 200 -20.66 -8.33 -15.43
N GLU A 201 -21.49 -9.25 -15.90
CA GLU A 201 -22.87 -9.35 -15.47
C GLU A 201 -22.92 -9.82 -14.02
N ILE A 202 -23.47 -8.98 -13.14
CA ILE A 202 -23.73 -9.35 -11.76
C ILE A 202 -25.19 -9.79 -11.68
N PRO A 203 -25.47 -11.04 -11.23
CA PRO A 203 -26.84 -11.51 -11.12
C PRO A 203 -27.66 -10.56 -10.25
N THR A 204 -28.83 -10.17 -10.73
CA THR A 204 -29.75 -9.28 -10.00
C THR A 204 -30.65 -10.02 -9.03
N ASP A 205 -30.73 -11.35 -9.14
CA ASP A 205 -31.47 -12.20 -8.20
C ASP A 205 -30.61 -12.43 -6.95
N ASP A 206 -31.01 -11.77 -5.86
CA ASP A 206 -30.31 -11.81 -4.58
C ASP A 206 -30.41 -13.20 -3.91
N ASN A 207 -31.26 -14.10 -4.40
CA ASN A 207 -31.34 -15.50 -3.93
C ASN A 207 -30.23 -16.38 -4.50
N ILE A 208 -29.44 -15.89 -5.48
CA ILE A 208 -28.27 -16.61 -5.98
C ILE A 208 -27.14 -16.41 -4.95
N VAL A 209 -27.13 -17.27 -3.95
CA VAL A 209 -26.24 -17.26 -2.77
C VAL A 209 -24.74 -17.25 -3.14
N GLU A 210 -24.40 -17.71 -4.34
CA GLU A 210 -23.01 -18.05 -4.72
C GLU A 210 -22.14 -16.83 -5.08
N THR A 211 -22.67 -15.62 -5.22
CA THR A 211 -21.85 -14.46 -5.57
C THR A 211 -21.75 -13.45 -4.42
N ARG A 212 -20.51 -13.11 -4.03
CA ARG A 212 -20.24 -11.98 -3.12
C ARG A 212 -20.39 -10.63 -3.80
N ASP A 213 -20.50 -10.60 -5.13
CA ASP A 213 -20.60 -9.37 -5.89
C ASP A 213 -21.82 -8.54 -5.45
N ARG A 214 -21.67 -7.23 -5.38
CA ARG A 214 -22.59 -6.25 -4.77
C ARG A 214 -22.72 -6.29 -3.24
N LYS A 215 -22.13 -7.27 -2.55
CA LYS A 215 -22.27 -7.35 -1.09
C LYS A 215 -21.37 -6.35 -0.37
N VAL A 216 -21.91 -5.79 0.70
CA VAL A 216 -21.21 -5.03 1.73
C VAL A 216 -21.38 -5.81 3.03
N ILE A 217 -20.36 -6.59 3.38
CA ILE A 217 -20.40 -7.47 4.54
C ILE A 217 -19.63 -6.79 5.67
N CYS A 218 -20.27 -6.59 6.82
CA CYS A 218 -19.60 -6.04 8.00
C CYS A 218 -20.22 -6.61 9.29
N ARG A 219 -19.59 -6.36 10.44
CA ARG A 219 -20.28 -6.58 11.72
C ARG A 219 -21.40 -5.58 11.91
N LYS A 220 -21.09 -4.31 11.63
CA LYS A 220 -22.03 -3.20 11.75
C LYS A 220 -21.59 -2.00 10.93
N LEU A 221 -22.50 -1.40 10.17
CA LEU A 221 -22.34 -0.08 9.58
C LEU A 221 -22.66 0.96 10.66
N ILE A 222 -21.63 1.67 11.13
CA ILE A 222 -21.77 2.61 12.25
C ILE A 222 -21.92 4.06 11.80
N CYS A 223 -21.58 4.37 10.55
CA CYS A 223 -21.70 5.72 9.99
C CYS A 223 -21.80 5.66 8.46
N GLY A 224 -22.73 6.43 7.89
CA GLY A 224 -23.01 6.45 6.46
C GLY A 224 -24.14 5.52 6.04
N GLU A 225 -24.29 5.35 4.73
CA GLU A 225 -25.32 4.52 4.09
C GLU A 225 -24.71 3.72 2.92
N VAL A 226 -25.21 2.50 2.69
CA VAL A 226 -24.91 1.77 1.45
C VAL A 226 -25.81 2.30 0.35
N LEU A 227 -25.26 3.19 -0.50
CA LEU A 227 -25.99 3.82 -1.60
C LEU A 227 -26.13 2.91 -2.82
N TYR A 228 -25.23 1.94 -2.96
CA TYR A 228 -25.32 0.89 -3.97
C TYR A 228 -24.68 -0.40 -3.46
N GLY A 229 -25.40 -1.52 -3.60
CA GLY A 229 -25.01 -2.82 -3.06
C GLY A 229 -26.01 -3.32 -2.02
N ILE A 230 -25.70 -4.48 -1.41
CA ILE A 230 -26.54 -5.16 -0.43
C ILE A 230 -25.77 -5.24 0.88
N LEU A 231 -26.28 -4.57 1.92
CA LEU A 231 -25.69 -4.61 3.25
C LEU A 231 -26.04 -5.94 3.94
N GLU A 232 -25.02 -6.65 4.42
CA GLU A 232 -25.15 -7.85 5.24
C GLU A 232 -24.37 -7.64 6.55
N GLU A 233 -25.09 -7.29 7.61
CA GLU A 233 -24.53 -7.21 8.96
C GLU A 233 -24.54 -8.60 9.62
N LYS A 234 -23.41 -9.01 10.20
CA LYS A 234 -23.30 -10.26 10.96
C LYS A 234 -23.54 -9.98 12.44
N GLU A 235 -24.58 -10.59 13.02
CA GLU A 235 -24.79 -10.58 14.47
C GLU A 235 -23.58 -11.21 15.18
N SER A 236 -23.17 -10.56 16.27
CA SER A 236 -22.06 -10.98 17.16
C SER A 236 -22.42 -12.17 18.03
#